data_AF-A0A5J6V5Q6-F1
#
_entry.id   AF-A0A5J6V5Q6-F1
#
_cell.length_a   1.000
_cell.length_b   1.000
_cell.length_c   1.000
_cell.angle_alpha   90.00
_cell.angle_beta   90.00
_cell.angle_gamma   90.00
#
_symmetry.space_group_name_H-M   'P 1'
#
loop_
_entity.id
_entity.type
_entity.pdbx_description
1 polymer ?
#
loop_
_entity_poly.entity_id
_entity_poly.type
_entity_poly.pdbx_seq_one_letter_code
_entity_poly.pdbx_strand_id
1 'polypeptide(L)'
;MKTRALVVAGSLALTLSLAACGNDDEAQAAEAISASMMEESDEDFPVDQEQADCVGEGMVDRIGVEQLQEYGLLTDDLEVAGQVTDVTMEEEDADHAADVLVGCVDAQAMLTEQFAADDTMGEQEQECINEVLDNDALTELFSLMFQGREDEAADNLMGPLMECMTG
;
A
#
# COMPACT_ATOMS: atom_id res chain seq x y z
N MET A 1 -66.72 29.55 -27.46
CA MET A 1 -65.29 29.62 -27.84
C MET A 1 -64.51 29.73 -26.54
N LYS A 2 -63.85 28.66 -26.06
CA LYS A 2 -62.39 28.37 -26.20
C LYS A 2 -61.59 29.50 -25.52
N THR A 3 -60.84 29.31 -24.43
CA THR A 3 -59.86 28.25 -24.08
C THR A 3 -59.52 28.32 -22.58
N ARG A 4 -59.74 27.25 -21.79
CA ARG A 4 -58.76 26.22 -21.38
C ARG A 4 -57.59 26.75 -20.52
N ALA A 5 -57.72 26.50 -19.21
CA ALA A 5 -56.66 26.52 -18.22
C ALA A 5 -55.57 25.47 -18.54
N LEU A 6 -54.30 25.84 -18.36
CA LEU A 6 -53.18 24.92 -18.35
C LEU A 6 -52.53 25.00 -16.97
N VAL A 7 -52.80 23.98 -16.17
CA VAL A 7 -52.04 23.60 -14.97
C VAL A 7 -50.77 22.93 -15.48
N VAL A 8 -49.62 23.57 -15.30
CA VAL A 8 -48.32 22.91 -15.48
C VAL A 8 -47.90 22.35 -14.12
N ALA A 9 -48.36 21.13 -13.86
CA ALA A 9 -47.71 20.23 -12.90
C ALA A 9 -46.58 19.54 -13.67
N GLY A 10 -45.34 19.96 -13.42
CA GLY A 10 -44.14 19.40 -14.03
C GLY A 10 -43.17 18.97 -12.94
N SER A 11 -42.98 17.66 -12.84
CA SER A 11 -42.25 16.91 -11.83
C SER A 11 -40.76 17.28 -11.79
N LEU A 12 -40.26 17.78 -10.65
CA LEU A 12 -38.84 17.71 -10.30
C LEU A 12 -38.59 16.32 -9.70
N ALA A 13 -38.34 15.35 -10.56
CA ALA A 13 -38.02 13.98 -10.18
C ALA A 13 -36.63 13.63 -10.74
N LEU A 14 -35.74 13.25 -9.81
CA LEU A 14 -34.53 12.43 -9.96
C LEU A 14 -33.39 12.95 -10.86
N THR A 15 -32.35 13.47 -10.21
CA THR A 15 -30.94 13.25 -10.58
C THR A 15 -30.09 13.09 -9.31
N LEU A 16 -30.36 12.04 -8.53
CA LEU A 16 -29.46 11.52 -7.49
C LEU A 16 -29.02 10.13 -7.98
N SER A 17 -27.95 10.07 -8.77
CA SER A 17 -27.47 8.81 -9.36
C SER A 17 -25.94 8.75 -9.51
N LEU A 18 -25.17 9.41 -8.65
CA LEU A 18 -23.70 9.41 -8.74
C LEU A 18 -22.97 8.86 -7.50
N ALA A 19 -23.58 7.99 -6.70
CA ALA A 19 -22.92 7.46 -5.48
C ALA A 19 -23.09 5.95 -5.31
N ALA A 20 -23.14 5.19 -6.40
CA ALA A 20 -23.35 3.73 -6.32
C ALA A 20 -22.48 2.92 -7.30
N CYS A 21 -21.38 3.50 -7.81
CA CYS A 21 -20.41 2.77 -8.66
C CYS A 21 -18.98 2.75 -8.08
N GLY A 22 -18.72 3.35 -6.91
CA GLY A 22 -17.38 3.28 -6.28
C GLY A 22 -17.03 1.88 -5.77
N ASN A 23 -18.01 1.13 -5.25
CA ASN A 23 -17.73 -0.13 -4.57
C ASN A 23 -17.29 -1.27 -5.51
N ASP A 24 -17.69 -1.24 -6.78
CA ASP A 24 -17.26 -2.26 -7.75
C ASP A 24 -15.83 -1.99 -8.22
N ASP A 25 -15.49 -0.71 -8.44
CA ASP A 25 -14.17 -0.26 -8.85
C ASP A 25 -13.13 -0.43 -7.72
N GLU A 26 -13.50 -0.10 -6.48
CA GLU A 26 -12.65 -0.30 -5.29
C GLU A 26 -12.30 -1.78 -5.08
N ALA A 27 -13.30 -2.66 -5.17
CA ALA A 27 -13.08 -4.11 -5.04
C ALA A 27 -12.21 -4.66 -6.18
N GLN A 28 -12.44 -4.19 -7.41
CA GLN A 28 -11.63 -4.59 -8.56
C GLN A 28 -10.17 -4.14 -8.43
N ALA A 29 -9.95 -2.89 -7.99
CA ALA A 29 -8.62 -2.35 -7.76
C ALA A 29 -7.88 -3.12 -6.65
N ALA A 30 -8.56 -3.41 -5.54
CA ALA A 30 -7.99 -4.19 -4.43
C ALA A 30 -7.61 -5.60 -4.88
N GLU A 31 -8.48 -6.28 -5.64
CA GLU A 31 -8.21 -7.61 -6.19
C GLU A 31 -7.02 -7.58 -7.17
N ALA A 32 -6.89 -6.53 -8.00
CA ALA A 32 -5.77 -6.39 -8.92
C ALA A 32 -4.43 -6.20 -8.19
N ILE A 33 -4.42 -5.38 -7.13
CA ILE A 33 -3.22 -5.15 -6.30
C ILE A 33 -2.83 -6.44 -5.55
N SER A 34 -3.82 -7.11 -4.94
CA SER A 34 -3.60 -8.40 -4.27
C SER A 34 -3.03 -9.46 -5.23
N ALA A 35 -3.61 -9.59 -6.42
CA ALA A 35 -3.12 -10.51 -7.44
C ALA A 35 -1.69 -10.18 -7.87
N SER A 36 -1.35 -8.91 -8.07
CA SER A 36 0.02 -8.48 -8.39
C SER A 36 1.01 -8.85 -7.30
N MET A 37 0.65 -8.65 -6.03
CA MET A 37 1.51 -8.98 -4.90
C MET A 37 1.73 -10.50 -4.77
N MET A 38 0.71 -11.30 -5.06
CA MET A 38 0.82 -12.76 -5.13
C MET A 38 1.70 -13.23 -6.29
N GLU A 39 1.70 -12.52 -7.42
CA GLU A 39 2.60 -12.79 -8.55
C GLU A 39 4.06 -12.44 -8.25
N GLU A 40 4.29 -11.41 -7.42
CA GLU A 40 5.61 -10.97 -6.96
C GLU A 40 6.13 -11.77 -5.77
N SER A 41 5.28 -12.52 -5.06
CA SER A 41 5.71 -13.37 -3.95
C SER A 41 6.65 -14.48 -4.40
N ASP A 42 7.75 -14.65 -3.67
CA ASP A 42 8.76 -15.69 -3.92
C ASP A 42 9.18 -16.42 -2.63
N GLU A 43 10.21 -17.27 -2.73
CA GLU A 43 10.72 -18.05 -1.60
C GLU A 43 11.44 -17.18 -0.55
N ASP A 44 11.93 -15.99 -0.94
CA ASP A 44 12.67 -15.07 -0.09
C ASP A 44 11.75 -14.05 0.59
N PHE A 45 10.60 -13.73 -0.03
CA PHE A 45 9.53 -12.90 0.53
C PHE A 45 8.16 -13.59 0.31
N PRO A 46 7.84 -14.60 1.14
CA PRO A 46 6.58 -15.33 1.01
C PRO A 46 5.43 -14.48 1.55
N VAL A 47 4.48 -14.16 0.68
CA VAL A 47 3.24 -13.44 1.02
C VAL A 47 2.10 -14.40 0.77
N ASP A 48 1.22 -14.54 1.76
CA ASP A 48 0.00 -15.33 1.56
C ASP A 48 -1.15 -14.48 1.02
N GLN A 49 -2.20 -15.17 0.56
CA GLN A 49 -3.36 -14.50 -0.04
C GLN A 49 -4.05 -13.55 0.95
N GLU A 50 -4.07 -13.85 2.25
CA GLU A 50 -4.72 -13.01 3.26
C GLU A 50 -3.94 -11.69 3.45
N GLN A 51 -2.60 -11.76 3.42
CA GLN A 51 -1.74 -10.58 3.45
C GLN A 51 -1.87 -9.74 2.18
N ALA A 52 -1.89 -10.39 1.00
CA ALA A 52 -2.06 -9.71 -0.28
C ALA A 52 -3.42 -9.02 -0.38
N ASP A 53 -4.49 -9.69 0.06
CA ASP A 53 -5.84 -9.12 0.13
C ASP A 53 -5.88 -7.93 1.10
N CYS A 54 -5.26 -8.07 2.28
CA CYS A 54 -5.16 -6.98 3.26
C CYS A 54 -4.45 -5.75 2.67
N VAL A 55 -3.34 -5.94 1.94
CA VAL A 55 -2.63 -4.83 1.29
C VAL A 55 -3.49 -4.20 0.19
N GLY A 56 -4.11 -5.01 -0.67
CA GLY A 56 -4.97 -4.52 -1.74
C GLY A 56 -6.15 -3.69 -1.22
N GLU A 57 -6.87 -4.21 -0.23
CA GLU A 57 -7.97 -3.50 0.43
C GLU A 57 -7.47 -2.24 1.13
N GLY A 58 -6.38 -2.33 1.89
CA GLY A 58 -5.83 -1.21 2.65
C GLY A 58 -5.35 -0.05 1.76
N MET A 59 -4.68 -0.35 0.63
CA MET A 59 -4.22 0.66 -0.33
C MET A 59 -5.39 1.43 -0.92
N VAL A 60 -6.43 0.72 -1.36
CA VAL A 60 -7.63 1.34 -1.93
C VAL A 60 -8.40 2.12 -0.87
N ASP A 61 -8.55 1.58 0.34
CA ASP A 61 -9.30 2.22 1.43
C ASP A 61 -8.62 3.50 1.95
N ARG A 62 -7.28 3.55 1.95
CA ARG A 62 -6.53 4.67 2.52
C ARG A 62 -6.17 5.75 1.50
N ILE A 63 -5.79 5.35 0.30
CA ILE A 63 -5.29 6.27 -0.75
C ILE A 63 -6.40 6.57 -1.76
N GLY A 64 -7.19 5.56 -2.12
CA GLY A 64 -8.26 5.68 -3.11
C GLY A 64 -7.82 5.35 -4.53
N VAL A 65 -8.74 4.78 -5.30
CA VAL A 65 -8.50 4.32 -6.69
C VAL A 65 -7.99 5.45 -7.59
N GLU A 66 -8.60 6.65 -7.50
CA GLU A 66 -8.23 7.79 -8.35
C GLU A 66 -6.77 8.24 -8.12
N GLN A 67 -6.30 8.22 -6.87
CA GLN A 67 -4.91 8.57 -6.53
C GLN A 67 -3.94 7.47 -6.98
N LEU A 68 -4.29 6.20 -6.77
CA LEU A 68 -3.48 5.08 -7.25
C LEU A 68 -3.33 5.07 -8.78
N GLN A 69 -4.35 5.53 -9.51
CA GLN A 69 -4.27 5.76 -10.96
C GLN A 69 -3.37 6.96 -11.31
N GLU A 70 -3.48 8.08 -10.59
CA GLU A 70 -2.64 9.27 -10.81
C GLU A 70 -1.15 8.96 -10.56
N TYR A 71 -0.84 8.15 -9.55
CA TYR A 71 0.52 7.66 -9.29
C TYR A 71 1.00 6.63 -10.32
N GLY A 72 0.11 6.16 -11.19
CA GLY A 72 0.44 5.17 -12.22
C GLY A 72 0.58 3.74 -11.70
N LEU A 73 0.11 3.46 -10.47
CA LEU A 73 0.04 2.09 -9.96
C LEU A 73 -1.06 1.32 -10.70
N LEU A 74 -2.21 1.97 -10.88
CA LEU A 74 -3.36 1.42 -11.59
C LEU A 74 -3.55 2.11 -12.95
N THR A 75 -3.97 1.34 -13.94
CA THR A 75 -4.44 1.86 -15.22
C THR A 75 -5.88 2.39 -15.11
N ASP A 76 -6.36 3.09 -16.14
CA ASP A 76 -7.78 3.49 -16.27
C ASP A 76 -8.75 2.28 -16.21
N ASP A 77 -8.27 1.08 -16.55
CA ASP A 77 -9.02 -0.17 -16.53
C ASP A 77 -8.85 -0.96 -15.22
N LEU A 78 -8.24 -0.34 -14.18
CA LEU A 78 -8.01 -0.90 -12.84
C LEU A 78 -7.08 -2.12 -12.81
N GLU A 79 -6.25 -2.28 -13.84
CA GLU A 79 -5.14 -3.23 -13.87
C GLU A 79 -3.86 -2.57 -13.33
N VAL A 80 -3.00 -3.34 -12.67
CA VAL A 80 -1.69 -2.85 -12.21
C VAL A 80 -0.78 -2.56 -13.40
N ALA A 81 -0.27 -1.33 -13.50
CA ALA A 81 0.46 -0.85 -14.69
C ALA A 81 1.97 -1.13 -14.65
N GLY A 82 2.52 -1.45 -13.47
CA GLY A 82 3.95 -1.64 -13.20
C GLY A 82 4.19 -2.22 -11.80
N GLN A 83 5.42 -2.21 -11.31
CA GLN A 83 5.69 -2.69 -9.94
C GLN A 83 5.24 -1.65 -8.93
N VAL A 84 4.83 -2.11 -7.75
CA VAL A 84 4.46 -1.25 -6.60
C VAL A 84 5.61 -0.31 -6.20
N THR A 85 6.86 -0.67 -6.51
CA THR A 85 8.07 0.12 -6.21
C THR A 85 8.39 1.18 -7.26
N ASP A 86 7.77 1.15 -8.43
CA ASP A 86 8.09 2.08 -9.54
C ASP A 86 7.30 3.40 -9.47
N VAL A 87 6.41 3.54 -8.48
CA VAL A 87 5.57 4.72 -8.29
C VAL A 87 6.17 5.66 -7.25
N THR A 88 5.95 6.95 -7.45
CA THR A 88 6.33 7.99 -6.49
C THR A 88 5.07 8.68 -5.98
N MET A 89 4.81 8.54 -4.69
CA MET A 89 3.63 9.05 -4.01
C MET A 89 3.95 10.34 -3.25
N GLU A 90 2.92 11.13 -2.97
CA GLU A 90 3.03 12.23 -2.00
C GLU A 90 3.19 11.68 -0.58
N GLU A 91 3.78 12.48 0.32
CA GLU A 91 4.16 12.07 1.69
C GLU A 91 3.01 11.38 2.47
N GLU A 92 1.81 11.95 2.45
CA GLU A 92 0.64 11.40 3.15
C GLU A 92 0.20 10.03 2.60
N ASP A 93 0.20 9.88 1.28
CA ASP A 93 -0.20 8.63 0.64
C ASP A 93 0.89 7.55 0.76
N ALA A 94 2.16 7.96 0.75
CA ALA A 94 3.30 7.09 1.03
C ALA A 94 3.28 6.57 2.48
N ASP A 95 2.97 7.43 3.45
CA ASP A 95 2.79 7.04 4.85
C ASP A 95 1.63 6.03 4.99
N HIS A 96 0.51 6.27 4.30
CA HIS A 96 -0.61 5.33 4.26
C HIS A 96 -0.25 4.00 3.60
N ALA A 97 0.47 4.02 2.47
CA ALA A 97 0.95 2.82 1.80
C ALA A 97 1.87 1.99 2.71
N ALA A 98 2.79 2.65 3.40
CA ALA A 98 3.73 2.02 4.32
C ALA A 98 3.02 1.41 5.54
N ASP A 99 2.10 2.16 6.16
CA ASP A 99 1.28 1.68 7.28
C ASP A 99 0.47 0.43 6.91
N VAL A 100 -0.12 0.41 5.71
CA VAL A 100 -0.85 -0.75 5.19
C VAL A 100 0.10 -1.93 5.00
N LEU A 101 1.25 -1.72 4.36
CA LEU A 101 2.20 -2.79 4.08
C LEU A 101 2.72 -3.44 5.36
N VAL A 102 3.20 -2.64 6.33
CA VAL A 102 3.71 -3.15 7.62
C VAL A 102 2.59 -3.67 8.53
N GLY A 103 1.37 -3.14 8.39
CA GLY A 103 0.22 -3.61 9.14
C GLY A 103 -0.34 -4.95 8.64
N CYS A 104 -0.22 -5.21 7.34
CA CYS A 104 -0.72 -6.43 6.70
C CYS A 104 0.35 -7.52 6.58
N VAL A 105 1.61 -7.14 6.39
CA VAL A 105 2.74 -8.05 6.26
C VAL A 105 3.62 -7.93 7.50
N ASP A 106 3.93 -9.06 8.13
CA ASP A 106 4.88 -9.09 9.25
C ASP A 106 6.32 -9.00 8.73
N ALA A 107 6.67 -7.83 8.21
CA ALA A 107 7.98 -7.54 7.64
C ALA A 107 9.10 -7.77 8.67
N GLN A 108 8.85 -7.49 9.95
CA GLN A 108 9.80 -7.75 11.03
C GLN A 108 10.05 -9.26 11.20
N ALA A 109 9.00 -10.09 11.22
CA ALA A 109 9.17 -11.54 11.29
C ALA A 109 9.91 -12.09 10.07
N MET A 110 9.59 -11.62 8.85
CA MET A 110 10.28 -12.05 7.63
C MET A 110 11.77 -11.71 7.66
N LEU A 111 12.12 -10.48 8.06
CA LEU A 111 13.52 -10.07 8.20
C LEU A 111 14.23 -10.87 9.29
N THR A 112 13.55 -11.12 10.41
CA THR A 112 14.10 -11.94 11.51
C THR A 112 14.40 -13.36 11.05
N GLU A 113 13.48 -13.99 10.30
CA GLU A 113 13.68 -15.33 9.74
C GLU A 113 14.87 -15.35 8.77
N GLN A 114 15.01 -14.31 7.94
CA GLN A 114 16.12 -14.17 7.00
C GLN A 114 17.47 -14.03 7.73
N PHE A 115 17.55 -13.21 8.79
CA PHE A 115 18.76 -13.08 9.60
C PHE A 115 19.04 -14.33 10.43
N ALA A 116 18.02 -15.04 10.91
CA ALA A 116 18.19 -16.30 11.63
C ALA A 116 18.70 -17.42 10.73
N ALA A 117 18.43 -17.36 9.42
CA ALA A 117 19.01 -18.27 8.43
C ALA A 117 20.50 -17.98 8.16
N ASP A 118 21.02 -16.82 8.56
CA ASP A 118 22.43 -16.45 8.45
C ASP A 118 23.21 -16.86 9.71
N ASP A 119 23.91 -18.00 9.63
CA ASP A 119 24.79 -18.53 10.68
C ASP A 119 25.99 -17.62 11.04
N THR A 120 26.18 -16.50 10.32
CA THR A 120 27.30 -15.57 10.55
C THR A 120 27.00 -14.47 11.58
N MET A 121 25.74 -14.30 11.98
CA MET A 121 25.33 -13.36 13.02
C MET A 121 25.15 -14.06 14.37
N GLY A 122 25.65 -13.46 15.45
CA GLY A 122 25.37 -13.93 16.80
C GLY A 122 23.98 -13.49 17.27
N GLU A 123 23.48 -14.15 18.31
CA GLU A 123 22.17 -13.85 18.90
C GLU A 123 22.06 -12.38 19.37
N GLN A 124 23.18 -11.79 19.82
CA GLN A 124 23.23 -10.41 20.27
C GLN A 124 23.14 -9.40 19.12
N GLU A 125 23.78 -9.66 17.98
CA GLU A 125 23.62 -8.82 16.80
C GLU A 125 22.19 -8.91 16.25
N GLN A 126 21.59 -10.10 16.25
CA GLN A 126 20.20 -10.31 15.80
C GLN A 126 19.18 -9.57 16.69
N GLU A 127 19.31 -9.66 18.01
CA GLU A 127 18.45 -8.90 18.94
C GLU A 127 18.57 -7.39 18.70
N CYS A 128 19.78 -6.87 18.53
CA CYS A 128 19.99 -5.45 18.25
C CYS A 128 19.36 -5.02 16.91
N ILE A 129 19.54 -5.81 15.86
CA ILE A 129 18.95 -5.53 14.54
C ILE A 129 17.42 -5.54 14.63
N ASN A 130 16.81 -6.49 15.35
CA ASN A 130 15.37 -6.55 15.52
C ASN A 130 14.79 -5.37 16.32
N GLU A 131 15.56 -4.81 17.26
CA GLU A 131 15.18 -3.58 17.97
C GLU A 131 15.29 -2.34 17.08
N VAL A 132 16.22 -2.33 16.13
CA VAL A 132 16.39 -1.23 15.16
C VAL A 132 15.36 -1.30 14.03
N LEU A 133 15.03 -2.50 13.57
CA LEU A 133 14.07 -2.77 12.50
C LEU A 133 12.69 -3.14 13.09
N ASP A 134 12.19 -2.28 13.95
CA ASP A 134 10.82 -2.39 14.45
C ASP A 134 9.80 -1.90 13.40
N ASN A 135 8.51 -2.11 13.69
CA ASN A 135 7.45 -1.71 12.76
C ASN A 135 7.44 -0.21 12.48
N ASP A 136 7.81 0.64 13.44
CA ASP A 136 7.84 2.09 13.22
C ASP A 136 8.97 2.46 12.25
N ALA A 137 10.16 1.87 12.44
CA ALA A 137 11.30 2.04 11.54
C ALA A 137 11.03 1.48 10.14
N LEU A 138 10.35 0.34 10.05
CA LEU A 138 9.95 -0.26 8.77
C LEU A 138 8.91 0.61 8.06
N THR A 139 7.92 1.14 8.78
CA THR A 139 6.95 2.08 8.20
C THR A 139 7.65 3.33 7.66
N GLU A 140 8.57 3.93 8.41
CA GLU A 140 9.32 5.10 7.93
C GLU A 140 10.18 4.76 6.71
N LEU A 141 10.83 3.59 6.72
CA LEU A 141 11.62 3.10 5.59
C LEU A 141 10.75 2.94 4.33
N PHE A 142 9.62 2.25 4.43
CA PHE A 142 8.70 2.04 3.30
C PHE A 142 8.09 3.34 2.81
N SER A 143 7.73 4.27 3.71
CA SER A 143 7.21 5.58 3.33
C SER A 143 8.22 6.36 2.50
N LEU A 144 9.48 6.41 2.95
CA LEU A 144 10.54 7.08 2.20
C LEU A 144 10.78 6.41 0.84
N MET A 145 10.69 5.08 0.73
CA MET A 145 10.79 4.38 -0.55
C MET A 145 9.63 4.73 -1.49
N PHE A 146 8.39 4.75 -1.00
CA PHE A 146 7.23 5.18 -1.80
C PHE A 146 7.30 6.65 -2.24
N GLN A 147 8.03 7.49 -1.51
CA GLN A 147 8.33 8.87 -1.90
C GLN A 147 9.50 8.99 -2.90
N GLY A 148 10.12 7.88 -3.31
CA GLY A 148 11.32 7.88 -4.15
C GLY A 148 12.57 8.44 -3.44
N ARG A 149 12.58 8.40 -2.10
CA ARG A 149 13.66 8.89 -1.23
C ARG A 149 14.48 7.73 -0.64
N GLU A 150 14.78 6.75 -1.48
CA GLU A 150 15.49 5.51 -1.13
C GLU A 150 16.85 5.78 -0.45
N ASP A 151 17.59 6.78 -0.94
CA ASP A 151 18.88 7.19 -0.36
C ASP A 151 18.75 7.62 1.11
N GLU A 152 17.68 8.35 1.44
CA GLU A 152 17.40 8.81 2.80
C GLU A 152 16.90 7.67 3.69
N ALA A 153 16.06 6.79 3.13
CA ALA A 153 15.61 5.57 3.78
C ALA A 153 16.81 4.70 4.21
N ALA A 154 17.77 4.51 3.29
CA ALA A 154 18.99 3.77 3.55
C ALA A 154 19.90 4.45 4.57
N ASP A 155 20.09 5.77 4.48
CA ASP A 155 20.92 6.53 5.42
C ASP A 155 20.36 6.47 6.86
N ASN A 156 19.03 6.50 7.02
CA ASN A 156 18.35 6.39 8.32
C ASN A 156 18.55 5.02 8.98
N LEU A 157 18.59 3.96 8.17
CA LEU A 157 18.76 2.58 8.66
C LEU A 157 20.22 2.21 8.93
N MET A 158 21.13 2.70 8.06
CA MET A 158 22.51 2.24 8.01
C MET A 158 23.33 2.61 9.25
N GLY A 159 23.06 3.78 9.86
CA GLY A 159 23.74 4.19 11.10
C GLY A 159 23.44 3.23 12.27
N PRO A 160 22.17 3.08 12.66
CA PRO A 160 21.75 2.14 13.71
C PRO A 160 22.19 0.69 13.45
N LEU A 161 22.08 0.20 12.21
CA LEU A 161 22.54 -1.15 11.86
C LEU A 161 24.06 -1.32 12.02
N MET A 162 24.85 -0.31 11.64
CA MET A 162 26.29 -0.35 11.87
C MET A 162 26.65 -0.36 13.35
N GLU A 163 25.90 0.33 14.21
CA GLU A 163 26.10 0.27 15.66
C GLU A 163 25.88 -1.16 16.17
N CYS A 164 24.82 -1.84 15.71
CA CYS A 164 24.57 -3.24 16.05
C CYS A 164 25.69 -4.20 15.60
N MET A 165 26.26 -3.98 14.41
CA MET A 165 27.33 -4.84 13.88
C MET A 165 28.70 -4.58 14.49
N THR A 166 28.93 -3.39 15.06
CA THR A 166 30.27 -2.99 15.54
C THR A 166 30.44 -3.04 17.05
N GLY A 167 29.34 -3.08 17.82
CA GLY A 167 29.34 -3.29 19.27
C GLY A 167 30.14 -2.26 20.07
#